data_AF-A0A7K3MPH4-F1
#
_entry.id   AF-A0A7K3MPH4-F1
#
_cell.length_a   1.000
_cell.length_b   1.000
_cell.length_c   1.000
_cell.angle_alpha   90.00
_cell.angle_beta   90.00
_cell.angle_gamma   90.00
#
_symmetry.space_group_name_H-M   'P 1'
#
loop_
_entity.id
_entity.type
_entity.pdbx_description
1 polymer ?
#
loop_
_entity_poly.entity_id
_entity_poly.type
_entity_poly.pdbx_seq_one_letter_code
_entity_poly.pdbx_strand_id
1 'polypeptide(L)'
;MEGITLFVSIVIIVFGVLQFILFFKIWGMTNNIKELKNLYSENSKSLLSSIDKLISASKNVSPKEETTIIKKAVPEEKKEASVYVSPKKELLAIDTNSDEYKKKIHKLKVLKDRGFVEQAVKEYMEYAQIEHDSATDFINNL
;
A
#
# COMPACT_ATOMS: atom_id res chain seq x y z
N MET A 1 -27.28 38.96 33.23
CA MET A 1 -26.43 38.31 32.21
C MET A 1 -25.22 37.62 32.83
N GLU A 2 -24.81 38.00 34.06
CA GLU A 2 -23.62 37.47 34.72
C GLU A 2 -23.67 35.96 35.03
N GLY A 3 -24.85 35.42 35.38
CA GLY A 3 -24.97 33.99 35.72
C GLY A 3 -24.65 33.03 34.57
N ILE A 4 -25.03 33.39 33.34
CA ILE A 4 -24.73 32.61 32.14
C ILE A 4 -23.22 32.68 31.85
N THR A 5 -22.61 33.86 31.99
CA THR A 5 -21.17 34.05 31.78
C THR A 5 -20.33 33.24 32.77
N LEU A 6 -20.72 33.19 34.04
CA LEU A 6 -20.04 32.37 35.06
C LEU A 6 -20.15 30.87 34.78
N PHE A 7 -21.33 30.41 34.37
CA PHE A 7 -21.54 29.01 33.99
C PHE A 7 -20.66 28.61 32.79
N VAL A 8 -20.66 29.42 31.73
CA VAL A 8 -19.85 29.16 30.53
C VAL A 8 -18.35 29.17 30.86
N SER A 9 -17.89 30.08 31.73
CA SER A 9 -16.51 30.12 32.21
C SER A 9 -16.09 28.82 32.91
N ILE A 10 -16.92 28.30 33.82
CA ILE A 10 -16.68 27.02 34.50
C ILE A 10 -16.57 25.87 33.49
N VAL A 11 -17.47 25.82 32.50
CA VAL A 11 -17.50 24.75 31.50
C VAL A 11 -16.23 24.78 30.65
N ILE A 12 -15.75 25.95 30.25
CA ILE A 12 -14.51 26.10 29.48
C ILE A 12 -13.30 25.65 30.30
N ILE A 13 -13.24 25.97 31.59
CA ILE A 13 -12.14 25.53 32.48
C ILE A 13 -12.14 24.00 32.62
N VAL A 14 -13.30 23.40 32.91
CA VAL A 14 -13.44 21.94 33.01
C VAL A 14 -13.06 21.27 31.69
N PHE A 15 -13.53 21.81 30.57
CA PHE A 15 -13.18 21.31 29.25
C PHE A 15 -11.67 21.43 28.98
N GLY A 16 -11.05 22.54 29.36
CA GLY A 16 -9.60 22.74 29.22
C GLY A 16 -8.78 21.72 30.00
N VAL A 17 -9.14 21.45 31.26
CA VAL A 17 -8.48 20.42 32.08
C VAL A 17 -8.70 19.04 31.50
N LEU A 18 -9.93 18.73 31.06
CA LEU A 18 -10.26 17.44 30.45
C LEU A 18 -9.46 17.22 29.15
N GLN A 19 -9.35 18.25 28.31
CA GLN A 19 -8.53 18.18 27.09
C GLN A 19 -7.05 18.00 27.41
N PHE A 20 -6.51 18.72 28.39
CA PHE A 20 -5.12 18.54 28.83
C PHE A 20 -4.83 17.09 29.21
N ILE A 21 -5.70 16.45 30.01
CA ILE A 21 -5.56 15.04 30.38
C ILE A 21 -5.69 14.11 29.17
N LEU A 22 -6.59 14.40 28.23
CA LEU A 22 -6.73 13.65 26.97
C LEU A 22 -5.46 13.73 26.11
N PHE A 23 -4.79 14.89 26.06
CA PHE A 23 -3.50 15.02 25.36
C PHE A 23 -2.42 14.14 26.00
N PHE A 24 -2.32 14.10 27.33
CA PHE A 24 -1.41 13.18 28.02
C PHE A 24 -1.73 11.71 27.72
N LYS A 25 -3.01 11.36 27.63
CA LYS A 25 -3.45 10.00 27.29
C LYS A 25 -3.05 9.61 25.86
N ILE A 26 -3.25 10.50 24.88
CA ILE A 26 -2.83 10.29 23.48
C ILE A 26 -1.30 10.25 23.36
N TRP A 27 -0.57 11.06 24.15
CA TRP A 27 0.88 11.08 24.16
C TRP A 27 1.46 9.75 24.63
N GLY A 28 0.91 9.17 25.71
CA GLY A 28 1.28 7.84 26.18
C GLY A 28 0.97 6.74 25.17
N MET A 29 -0.18 6.82 24.49
CA MET A 29 -0.54 5.85 23.43
C MET A 29 0.35 5.95 22.19
N THR A 30 0.74 7.17 21.80
CA THR A 30 1.61 7.41 20.62
C THR A 30 3.05 6.94 20.87
N ASN A 31 3.52 6.97 22.13
CA ASN A 31 4.84 6.43 22.48
C ASN A 31 4.97 4.92 22.18
N ASN A 32 3.91 4.14 22.41
CA ASN A 32 3.89 2.71 22.08
C ASN A 32 4.02 2.44 20.57
N ILE A 33 3.47 3.33 19.73
CA ILE A 33 3.58 3.23 18.26
C ILE A 33 5.02 3.51 17.81
N LYS A 34 5.72 4.41 18.49
CA LYS A 34 7.13 4.72 18.21
C LYS A 34 8.03 3.52 18.50
N GLU A 35 7.76 2.79 19.58
CA GLU A 35 8.45 1.56 19.94
C GLU A 35 8.18 0.44 18.92
N LEU A 36 6.91 0.22 18.56
CA LEU A 36 6.52 -0.75 17.54
C LEU A 36 7.20 -0.47 16.18
N LYS A 37 7.26 0.79 15.77
CA LYS A 37 7.94 1.21 14.54
C LYS A 37 9.45 0.94 14.61
N ASN A 38 10.07 1.10 15.79
CA ASN A 38 11.48 0.80 15.95
C ASN A 38 11.76 -0.70 15.81
N LEU A 39 10.97 -1.54 16.51
CA LEU A 39 11.07 -3.00 16.43
C LEU A 39 10.87 -3.51 15.00
N TYR A 40 9.88 -2.99 14.28
CA TYR A 40 9.65 -3.36 12.88
C TYR A 40 10.82 -2.95 11.98
N SER A 41 11.36 -1.74 12.17
CA SER A 41 12.52 -1.24 11.41
C SER A 41 13.77 -2.07 11.66
N GLU A 42 14.08 -2.40 12.91
CA GLU A 42 15.23 -3.25 13.28
C GLU A 42 15.11 -4.66 12.70
N ASN A 43 13.94 -5.28 12.84
CA ASN A 43 13.67 -6.60 12.26
C ASN A 43 13.74 -6.57 10.72
N SER A 44 13.23 -5.53 10.06
CA SER A 44 13.34 -5.43 8.61
C SER A 44 14.80 -5.33 8.14
N LYS A 45 15.65 -4.58 8.85
CA LYS A 45 17.08 -4.44 8.54
C LYS A 45 17.87 -5.72 8.75
N SER A 46 17.58 -6.47 9.81
CA SER A 46 18.26 -7.76 10.08
C SER A 46 17.87 -8.83 9.08
N LEU A 47 16.62 -8.81 8.59
CA LEU A 47 16.15 -9.69 7.52
C LEU A 47 16.83 -9.34 6.19
N LEU A 48 16.93 -8.05 5.86
CA LEU A 48 17.65 -7.58 4.65
C LEU A 48 19.13 -7.97 4.69
N SER A 49 19.83 -7.79 5.82
CA SER A 49 21.23 -8.18 5.94
C SER A 49 21.44 -9.69 5.82
N SER A 50 20.48 -10.49 6.32
CA SER A 50 20.49 -11.94 6.16
C SER A 50 20.30 -12.36 4.70
N ILE A 51 19.39 -11.68 3.99
CA ILE A 51 19.18 -11.88 2.55
C ILE A 51 20.44 -11.50 1.75
N ASP A 52 21.07 -10.34 2.03
CA ASP A 52 22.31 -9.93 1.38
C ASP A 52 23.45 -10.94 1.63
N LYS A 53 23.51 -11.50 2.85
CA LYS A 53 24.48 -12.54 3.20
C LYS A 53 24.21 -13.85 2.44
N LEU A 54 22.95 -14.22 2.24
CA LEU A 54 22.56 -15.38 1.43
C LEU A 54 22.82 -15.16 -0.06
N ILE A 55 22.52 -13.97 -0.59
CA ILE A 55 22.79 -13.60 -1.99
C ILE A 55 24.28 -13.60 -2.24
N SER A 56 25.09 -13.02 -1.34
CA SER A 56 26.55 -13.04 -1.47
C SER A 56 27.11 -14.46 -1.34
N ALA A 57 26.62 -15.29 -0.41
CA ALA A 57 27.00 -16.70 -0.33
C ALA A 57 26.64 -17.48 -1.60
N SER A 58 25.45 -17.25 -2.16
CA SER A 58 25.00 -17.88 -3.41
C SER A 58 25.74 -17.36 -4.64
N LYS A 59 26.13 -16.08 -4.69
CA LYS A 59 26.89 -15.46 -5.78
C LYS A 59 28.31 -16.02 -5.92
N ASN A 60 28.84 -16.63 -4.85
CA ASN A 60 30.12 -17.34 -4.90
C ASN A 60 30.00 -18.74 -5.54
N VAL A 61 28.80 -19.16 -5.98
CA VAL A 61 28.54 -20.41 -6.71
C VAL A 61 28.15 -20.08 -8.17
N SER A 62 29.13 -19.70 -9.01
CA SER A 62 29.06 -19.63 -10.49
C SER A 62 28.17 -18.53 -11.15
N PRO A 63 28.46 -18.10 -12.40
CA PRO A 63 28.55 -16.67 -12.73
C PRO A 63 27.42 -16.11 -13.61
N LYS A 64 27.15 -14.82 -13.36
CA LYS A 64 26.78 -13.72 -14.29
C LYS A 64 25.46 -13.85 -15.07
N GLU A 65 24.55 -12.90 -14.80
CA GLU A 65 24.08 -11.97 -15.85
C GLU A 65 23.48 -10.70 -15.20
N GLU A 66 24.24 -9.61 -15.34
CA GLU A 66 23.78 -8.23 -15.23
C GLU A 66 22.97 -7.87 -16.48
N THR A 67 22.04 -6.92 -16.35
CA THR A 67 21.88 -5.73 -17.22
C THR A 67 20.43 -5.23 -17.09
N THR A 68 20.05 -3.97 -17.05
CA THR A 68 20.67 -2.66 -16.78
C THR A 68 19.49 -1.70 -16.69
N ILE A 69 19.59 -0.74 -15.78
CA ILE A 69 18.70 0.39 -15.58
C ILE A 69 18.54 1.21 -16.88
N ILE A 70 17.31 1.57 -17.27
CA ILE A 70 17.07 2.74 -18.12
C ILE A 70 16.08 3.68 -17.42
N LYS A 71 16.62 4.83 -16.99
CA LYS A 71 15.90 6.06 -16.63
C LYS A 71 15.57 6.84 -17.93
N LYS A 72 14.35 7.37 -18.06
CA LYS A 72 14.02 8.62 -18.80
C LYS A 72 12.55 8.96 -18.51
N ALA A 73 12.25 9.99 -17.71
CA ALA A 73 12.25 11.42 -18.01
C ALA A 73 10.81 11.91 -18.25
N VAL A 74 10.29 12.54 -17.20
CA VAL A 74 9.13 13.45 -17.19
C VAL A 74 9.44 14.67 -18.06
N PRO A 75 8.43 15.23 -18.75
CA PRO A 75 8.26 16.68 -18.78
C PRO A 75 6.90 17.12 -18.21
N GLU A 76 6.96 18.19 -17.40
CA GLU A 76 5.85 19.07 -17.04
C GLU A 76 5.20 19.68 -18.32
N GLU A 77 3.98 20.24 -18.37
CA GLU A 77 3.48 21.37 -17.58
C GLU A 77 2.03 21.75 -18.03
N LYS A 78 1.13 21.96 -17.04
CA LYS A 78 -0.03 22.91 -16.94
C LYS A 78 -1.07 23.07 -18.08
N LYS A 79 -2.38 22.96 -17.75
CA LYS A 79 -3.36 24.07 -17.59
C LYS A 79 -4.82 23.57 -17.41
N GLU A 80 -5.63 24.47 -16.85
CA GLU A 80 -6.91 24.27 -16.14
C GLU A 80 -8.16 23.91 -16.97
N ALA A 81 -9.10 23.27 -16.26
CA ALA A 81 -10.57 23.34 -16.35
C ALA A 81 -11.27 22.90 -17.65
N SER A 82 -11.87 21.70 -17.61
CA SER A 82 -13.34 21.50 -17.59
C SER A 82 -13.76 20.16 -18.24
N VAL A 83 -14.88 19.63 -17.74
CA VAL A 83 -15.75 18.60 -18.36
C VAL A 83 -15.34 17.13 -18.19
N TYR A 84 -16.33 16.39 -17.68
CA TYR A 84 -16.40 14.95 -17.45
C TYR A 84 -16.20 14.16 -18.76
N VAL A 85 -15.20 13.28 -18.85
CA VAL A 85 -15.10 12.27 -19.91
C VAL A 85 -14.46 10.98 -19.37
N SER A 86 -15.19 9.89 -19.52
CA SER A 86 -14.77 8.49 -19.32
C SER A 86 -13.48 8.16 -20.08
N PRO A 87 -12.46 7.50 -19.50
CA PRO A 87 -11.36 6.95 -20.28
C PRO A 87 -11.70 5.51 -20.72
N LYS A 88 -12.01 5.36 -22.01
CA LYS A 88 -11.96 4.07 -22.72
C LYS A 88 -10.61 4.01 -23.45
N LYS A 89 -9.97 2.83 -23.37
CA LYS A 89 -8.89 2.30 -24.24
C LYS A 89 -7.46 2.77 -23.97
N GLU A 90 -6.69 1.91 -23.30
CA GLU A 90 -5.31 1.64 -23.71
C GLU A 90 -4.97 0.18 -23.37
N LEU A 91 -4.88 -0.69 -24.40
CA LEU A 91 -4.42 -2.07 -24.24
C LEU A 91 -2.95 -2.02 -23.82
N LEU A 92 -2.69 -2.05 -22.51
CA LEU A 92 -1.36 -2.31 -22.00
C LEU A 92 -1.06 -3.79 -22.23
N ALA A 93 -0.21 -4.06 -23.21
CA ALA A 93 0.36 -5.37 -23.45
C ALA A 93 1.00 -5.87 -22.15
N ILE A 94 0.32 -6.78 -21.46
CA ILE A 94 0.87 -7.44 -20.29
C ILE A 94 2.07 -8.26 -20.77
N ASP A 95 3.27 -7.86 -20.35
CA ASP A 95 4.45 -8.70 -20.50
C ASP A 95 4.30 -9.93 -19.61
N THR A 96 3.84 -11.02 -20.21
CA THR A 96 3.64 -12.33 -19.57
C THR A 96 4.89 -12.89 -18.90
N ASN A 97 6.10 -12.39 -19.21
CA ASN A 97 7.35 -12.84 -18.57
C ASN A 97 7.82 -11.94 -17.41
N SER A 98 7.20 -10.78 -17.22
CA SER A 98 7.56 -9.87 -16.13
C SER A 98 7.37 -10.55 -14.76
N ASP A 99 8.35 -10.38 -13.87
CA ASP A 99 8.25 -10.84 -12.48
C ASP A 99 7.04 -10.24 -11.75
N GLU A 100 6.59 -9.05 -12.17
CA GLU A 100 5.40 -8.41 -11.63
C GLU A 100 4.11 -9.17 -12.01
N TYR A 101 4.03 -9.66 -13.26
CA TYR A 101 2.92 -10.51 -13.70
C TYR A 101 2.88 -11.81 -12.89
N LYS A 102 4.02 -12.51 -12.76
CA LYS A 102 4.12 -13.76 -11.98
C LYS A 102 3.70 -13.54 -10.52
N LYS A 103 4.12 -12.43 -9.91
CA LYS A 103 3.74 -12.07 -8.54
C LYS A 103 2.24 -11.79 -8.41
N LYS A 104 1.65 -11.07 -9.36
CA LYS A 104 0.19 -10.83 -9.39
C LYS A 104 -0.58 -12.13 -9.56
N ILE A 105 -0.18 -12.99 -10.50
CA ILE A 105 -0.79 -14.31 -10.70
C ILE A 105 -0.73 -15.18 -9.43
N HIS A 106 0.41 -15.19 -8.74
CA HIS A 106 0.54 -15.93 -7.49
C HIS A 106 -0.40 -15.38 -6.40
N LYS A 107 -0.55 -14.05 -6.29
CA LYS A 107 -1.49 -13.41 -5.36
C LYS A 107 -2.93 -13.83 -5.67
N LEU A 108 -3.34 -13.81 -6.94
CA LEU A 108 -4.68 -14.21 -7.37
C LEU A 108 -4.96 -15.68 -7.03
N LYS A 109 -3.98 -16.57 -7.25
CA LYS A 109 -4.05 -17.98 -6.85
C LYS A 109 -4.29 -18.15 -5.35
N VAL A 110 -3.55 -17.44 -4.51
CA VAL A 110 -3.73 -17.49 -3.04
C VAL A 110 -5.10 -16.96 -2.61
N LEU A 111 -5.62 -15.91 -3.27
CA LEU A 111 -6.96 -15.39 -2.98
C LEU A 111 -8.04 -16.42 -3.33
N LYS A 112 -7.91 -17.06 -4.49
CA LYS A 112 -8.80 -18.15 -4.92
C LYS A 112 -8.78 -19.32 -3.93
N ASP A 113 -7.59 -19.80 -3.55
CA ASP A 113 -7.42 -20.94 -2.63
C ASP A 113 -7.99 -20.66 -1.23
N ARG A 114 -8.11 -19.38 -0.85
CA ARG A 114 -8.70 -18.93 0.42
C ARG A 114 -10.21 -18.66 0.34
N GLY A 115 -10.84 -18.87 -0.82
CA GLY A 115 -12.27 -18.61 -1.04
C GLY A 115 -12.62 -17.16 -1.39
N PHE A 116 -11.64 -16.28 -1.63
CA PHE A 116 -11.85 -14.88 -2.04
C PHE A 116 -11.87 -14.72 -3.57
N VAL A 117 -12.71 -15.52 -4.25
CA VAL A 117 -12.77 -15.57 -5.73
C VAL A 117 -13.20 -14.24 -6.33
N GLU A 118 -14.26 -13.61 -5.81
CA GLU A 118 -14.77 -12.30 -6.26
C GLU A 118 -13.69 -11.20 -6.22
N GLN A 119 -12.84 -11.23 -5.19
CA GLN A 119 -11.75 -10.26 -5.05
C GLN A 119 -10.65 -10.51 -6.08
N ALA A 120 -10.33 -11.77 -6.34
CA ALA A 120 -9.37 -12.14 -7.38
C ALA A 120 -9.88 -11.75 -8.78
N VAL A 121 -11.18 -11.96 -9.06
CA VAL A 121 -11.83 -11.56 -10.32
C VAL A 121 -11.76 -10.05 -10.50
N LYS A 122 -12.17 -9.28 -9.50
CA LYS A 122 -12.12 -7.82 -9.55
C LYS A 122 -10.71 -7.27 -9.79
N GLU A 123 -9.72 -7.81 -9.08
CA GLU A 123 -8.32 -7.38 -9.23
C GLU A 123 -7.75 -7.75 -10.61
N TYR A 124 -8.18 -8.88 -11.20
CA TYR A 124 -7.80 -9.27 -12.55
C TYR A 124 -8.52 -8.45 -13.63
N MET A 125 -9.80 -8.09 -13.43
CA MET A 125 -10.52 -7.16 -14.30
C MET A 125 -9.85 -5.79 -14.33
N GLU A 126 -9.39 -5.29 -13.18
CA GLU A 126 -8.68 -4.00 -13.12
C GLU A 126 -7.31 -4.08 -13.80
N TYR A 127 -6.62 -5.21 -13.66
CA TYR A 127 -5.28 -5.41 -14.21
C TYR A 127 -5.27 -5.66 -15.72
N ALA A 128 -6.14 -6.54 -16.21
CA ALA A 128 -6.18 -6.95 -17.61
C ALA A 128 -7.27 -6.22 -18.41
N GLN A 129 -8.13 -5.43 -17.74
CA GLN A 129 -9.25 -4.70 -18.36
C GLN A 129 -10.16 -5.60 -19.20
N ILE A 130 -10.30 -6.86 -18.79
CA ILE A 130 -11.13 -7.85 -19.47
C ILE A 130 -12.55 -7.90 -18.87
N GLU A 131 -13.47 -8.49 -19.63
CA GLU A 131 -14.85 -8.69 -19.19
C GLU A 131 -14.94 -9.61 -17.97
N HIS A 132 -15.99 -9.38 -17.16
CA HIS A 132 -16.23 -10.09 -15.91
C HIS A 132 -16.24 -11.61 -16.07
N ASP A 133 -16.89 -12.10 -17.13
CA ASP A 133 -17.05 -13.53 -17.37
C ASP A 133 -15.71 -14.18 -17.74
N SER A 134 -14.92 -13.51 -18.59
CA SER A 134 -13.56 -13.93 -18.96
C SER A 134 -12.61 -13.92 -17.77
N ALA A 135 -12.73 -12.92 -16.88
CA ALA A 135 -11.97 -12.87 -15.64
C ALA A 135 -12.35 -14.00 -14.68
N THR A 136 -13.64 -14.29 -14.56
CA THR A 136 -14.15 -15.37 -13.72
C THR A 136 -13.63 -16.73 -14.19
N ASP A 137 -13.67 -16.99 -15.49
CA ASP A 137 -13.16 -18.23 -16.09
C ASP A 137 -11.64 -18.37 -15.87
N PHE A 138 -10.88 -17.28 -16.03
CA PHE A 138 -9.44 -17.29 -15.78
C PHE A 138 -9.12 -17.59 -14.30
N ILE A 139 -9.80 -16.92 -13.36
CA ILE A 139 -9.58 -17.14 -11.92
C ILE A 139 -9.97 -18.56 -11.51
N ASN A 140 -11.03 -19.12 -12.08
CA ASN A 140 -11.43 -20.49 -11.79
C ASN A 140 -10.44 -21.53 -12.31
N ASN A 141 -9.71 -21.20 -13.38
CA ASN A 141 -8.71 -22.08 -14.01
C ASN A 141 -7.25 -21.86 -13.52
N LEU A 142 -7.03 -20.93 -12.57
CA LEU A 142 -5.71 -20.62 -12.00
C LEU A 142 -5.17 -21.73 -11.10
#